data_AF-A0A7V9BQR7-F1
#
_entry.id   AF-A0A7V9BQR7-F1
#
_cell.length_a   1.000
_cell.length_b   1.000
_cell.length_c   1.000
_cell.angle_alpha   90.00
_cell.angle_beta   90.00
_cell.angle_gamma   90.00
#
_symmetry.space_group_name_H-M   'P 1'
#
loop_
_entity.id
_entity.type
_entity.pdbx_description
1 polymer ?
#
loop_
_entity_poly.entity_id
_entity_poly.type
_entity_poly.pdbx_seq_one_letter_code
_entity_poly.pdbx_strand_id
1 'polypeptide(L)'
;MSSVHLVLGWSVPSGFGVLTLWSAYCLIRNRPPARGYWSLLGVLQVVLGLQIVAGLILFALGGRPDWLHYAYGAFFPIALLVAAHRLGTRFADIPWVVFGISSFLICGLTIRALLTGFEAA
;
A
#
# COMPACT_ATOMS: atom_id res chain seq x y z
N MET A 1 16.97 -3.40 -14.18
CA MET A 1 16.34 -2.50 -13.19
C MET A 1 17.12 -1.18 -13.14
N SER A 2 16.51 -0.02 -13.43
CA SER A 2 17.18 1.28 -13.24
C SER A 2 17.04 1.76 -11.79
N SER A 3 17.97 2.58 -11.30
CA SER A 3 17.93 3.13 -9.93
C SER A 3 16.60 3.85 -9.62
N VAL A 4 16.01 4.48 -10.64
CA VAL A 4 14.71 5.16 -10.55
C VAL A 4 13.56 4.18 -10.27
N HIS A 5 13.55 3.02 -10.95
CA HIS A 5 12.50 2.02 -10.73
C HIS A 5 12.54 1.44 -9.31
N LEU A 6 13.74 1.27 -8.74
CA LEU A 6 13.93 0.78 -7.39
C LEU A 6 13.43 1.79 -6.34
N VAL A 7 13.77 3.07 -6.50
CA VAL A 7 13.28 4.14 -5.61
C VAL A 7 11.76 4.26 -5.68
N LEU A 8 11.18 4.19 -6.88
CA LEU A 8 9.74 4.23 -7.07
C LEU A 8 9.06 3.00 -6.45
N GLY A 9 9.66 1.82 -6.56
CA GLY A 9 9.17 0.59 -5.95
C GLY A 9 9.01 0.69 -4.43
N TRP A 10 9.98 1.31 -3.75
CA TRP A 10 9.95 1.47 -2.29
C TRP A 10 8.96 2.53 -1.80
N SER A 11 8.47 3.44 -2.65
CA SER A 11 7.57 4.51 -2.23
C SER A 11 6.28 4.01 -1.56
N VAL A 12 5.69 2.93 -2.08
CA VAL A 12 4.46 2.32 -1.56
C VAL A 12 4.68 1.67 -0.19
N PRO A 13 5.58 0.67 -0.02
CA PRO A 13 5.78 0.04 1.28
C PRO A 13 6.24 1.03 2.35
N SER A 14 7.15 1.96 2.02
CA SER A 14 7.60 2.98 2.98
C SER A 14 6.45 3.89 3.40
N GLY A 15 5.63 4.35 2.46
CA GLY A 15 4.51 5.22 2.73
C GLY A 15 3.43 4.56 3.61
N PHE A 16 3.03 3.33 3.26
CA PHE A 16 2.09 2.57 4.09
C PHE A 16 2.67 2.19 5.44
N GLY A 17 3.98 1.91 5.52
CA GLY A 17 4.69 1.72 6.79
C GLY A 17 4.62 2.96 7.69
N VAL A 18 4.84 4.16 7.14
CA VAL A 18 4.67 5.43 7.89
C VAL A 18 3.22 5.58 8.38
N LEU A 19 2.23 5.28 7.54
CA LEU A 19 0.83 5.38 7.93
C LEU A 19 0.45 4.38 9.04
N THR A 20 1.02 3.17 9.02
CA THR A 20 0.91 2.20 10.11
C THR A 20 1.51 2.73 11.40
N LEU A 21 2.73 3.24 11.36
CA LEU A 21 3.40 3.79 12.55
C LEU A 21 2.62 4.97 13.13
N TRP A 22 2.06 5.84 12.28
CA TRP A 22 1.21 6.94 12.72
C TRP A 22 -0.08 6.42 13.38
N SER A 23 -0.71 5.40 12.80
CA SER A 23 -1.89 4.76 13.40
C SER A 23 -1.55 4.16 14.77
N ALA A 24 -0.46 3.39 14.87
CA ALA A 24 -0.02 2.78 16.12
C ALA A 24 0.27 3.85 17.19
N TYR A 25 0.93 4.94 16.81
CA TYR A 25 1.16 6.09 17.69
C TYR A 25 -0.16 6.67 18.21
N CYS A 26 -1.14 6.90 17.32
CA CYS A 26 -2.46 7.41 17.71
C CYS A 26 -3.18 6.48 18.70
N LEU A 27 -3.06 5.16 18.50
CA LEU A 27 -3.63 4.14 19.37
C LEU A 27 -3.00 4.14 20.75
N ILE A 28 -1.67 4.11 20.81
CA ILE A 28 -0.91 4.10 22.07
C ILE A 28 -1.15 5.40 22.86
N ARG A 29 -1.27 6.53 22.16
CA ARG A 29 -1.51 7.84 22.78
C ARG A 29 -2.98 8.12 23.06
N ASN A 30 -3.89 7.22 22.67
CA ASN A 30 -5.33 7.37 22.76
C ASN A 30 -5.82 8.72 22.19
N ARG A 31 -5.35 9.07 20.99
CA ARG A 31 -5.70 10.33 20.30
C ARG A 31 -6.04 10.05 18.84
N PRO A 32 -7.08 10.70 18.29
CA PRO A 32 -7.36 10.58 16.87
C PRO A 32 -6.25 11.22 16.03
N PRO A 33 -6.02 10.72 14.80
CA PRO A 33 -5.01 11.29 13.91
C PRO A 33 -5.41 12.67 13.41
N ALA A 34 -4.39 13.51 13.17
CA ALA A 34 -4.57 14.83 12.56
C ALA A 34 -4.94 14.73 11.07
N ARG A 35 -5.43 15.83 10.47
CA ARG A 35 -5.83 15.90 9.06
C ARG A 35 -4.78 15.38 8.08
N GLY A 36 -3.49 15.59 8.38
CA GLY A 36 -2.38 15.12 7.55
C GLY A 36 -2.33 13.60 7.35
N TYR A 37 -2.84 12.81 8.30
CA TYR A 37 -2.97 11.36 8.17
C TYR A 37 -3.86 10.98 6.97
N TRP A 38 -5.02 11.63 6.85
CA TRP A 38 -5.98 11.38 5.78
C TRP A 38 -5.47 11.85 4.43
N SER A 39 -4.76 12.99 4.40
CA SER A 39 -4.05 13.45 3.21
C SER A 39 -2.99 12.44 2.77
N LEU A 40 -2.18 11.92 3.70
CA LEU A 40 -1.18 10.90 3.40
C LEU A 40 -1.84 9.63 2.87
N LEU A 41 -2.89 9.11 3.52
CA LEU A 41 -3.64 7.95 3.04
C LEU A 41 -4.15 8.17 1.60
N GLY A 42 -4.72 9.33 1.29
CA GLY A 42 -5.15 9.67 -0.07
C GLY A 42 -4.01 9.65 -1.09
N VAL A 43 -2.87 10.28 -0.74
CA VAL A 43 -1.67 10.27 -1.60
C VAL A 43 -1.17 8.85 -1.86
N LEU A 44 -1.11 8.00 -0.82
CA LEU A 44 -0.64 6.62 -0.96
C LEU A 44 -1.55 5.77 -1.85
N GLN A 45 -2.86 5.99 -1.80
CA GLN A 45 -3.79 5.32 -2.70
C GLN A 45 -3.57 5.74 -4.16
N VAL A 46 -3.31 7.02 -4.41
CA VAL A 46 -2.97 7.51 -5.75
C VAL A 46 -1.65 6.91 -6.23
N VAL A 47 -0.61 6.89 -5.39
CA VAL A 47 0.70 6.32 -5.72
C VAL A 47 0.60 4.82 -6.03
N LEU A 48 -0.16 4.06 -5.22
CA LEU A 48 -0.45 2.65 -5.49
C LEU A 48 -1.18 2.49 -6.84
N GLY A 49 -2.18 3.31 -7.12
CA GLY A 49 -2.89 3.32 -8.39
C GLY A 49 -1.97 3.56 -9.58
N LEU A 50 -1.04 4.52 -9.47
CA LEU A 50 -0.03 4.80 -10.50
C LEU A 50 0.93 3.62 -10.71
N GLN A 51 1.35 2.94 -9.64
CA GLN A 51 2.17 1.73 -9.77
C GLN A 51 1.42 0.60 -10.50
N ILE A 52 0.14 0.40 -10.20
CA ILE A 52 -0.69 -0.60 -10.88
C ILE A 52 -0.80 -0.27 -12.37
N VAL A 53 -1.08 0.99 -12.72
CA VAL A 53 -1.13 1.44 -14.13
C VAL A 53 0.20 1.19 -14.82
N ALA A 54 1.33 1.55 -14.20
CA ALA A 54 2.64 1.29 -14.75
C ALA A 54 2.91 -0.21 -14.94
N GLY A 55 2.51 -1.05 -13.98
CA GLY A 55 2.60 -2.51 -14.06
C GLY A 55 1.78 -3.09 -15.22
N LEU A 56 0.56 -2.58 -15.43
CA LEU A 56 -0.30 -2.99 -16.56
C LEU A 56 0.31 -2.59 -17.91
N ILE A 57 0.92 -1.41 -18.00
CA ILE A 57 1.65 -0.98 -19.20
C ILE A 57 2.81 -1.93 -19.47
N LEU A 58 3.63 -2.26 -18.46
CA LEU A 58 4.74 -3.19 -18.60
C LEU A 58 4.27 -4.60 -19.00
N PHE A 59 3.14 -5.06 -18.45
CA PHE A 59 2.53 -6.32 -18.84
C PHE A 59 2.10 -6.33 -20.31
N ALA A 60 1.47 -5.25 -20.78
CA ALA A 60 1.07 -5.09 -22.18
C ALA A 60 2.28 -5.04 -23.14
N LEU A 61 3.43 -4.55 -22.65
CA LEU A 61 4.71 -4.56 -23.36
C LEU A 61 5.45 -5.91 -23.28
N GLY A 62 4.84 -6.94 -22.69
CA GLY A 62 5.38 -8.30 -22.62
C GLY A 62 6.08 -8.66 -21.32
N GLY A 63 6.08 -7.78 -20.31
CA GLY A 63 6.59 -8.08 -18.97
C GLY A 63 5.78 -9.19 -18.32
N ARG A 64 6.44 -10.28 -17.92
CA ARG A 64 5.79 -11.42 -17.25
C ARG A 64 6.52 -11.83 -15.97
N PRO A 65 6.49 -11.01 -14.92
CA PRO A 65 6.92 -11.45 -13.59
C PRO A 65 6.05 -12.61 -13.09
N ASP A 66 6.55 -13.30 -12.06
CA ASP A 66 5.83 -14.37 -11.36
C ASP A 66 4.45 -13.88 -10.88
N TRP A 67 3.46 -14.78 -10.88
CA TRP A 67 2.08 -14.45 -10.54
C TRP A 67 1.94 -13.87 -9.12
N LEU A 68 2.84 -14.27 -8.21
CA LEU A 68 2.95 -13.73 -6.85
C LEU A 68 3.21 -12.22 -6.85
N HIS A 69 3.93 -11.70 -7.83
CA HIS A 69 4.17 -10.26 -7.97
C HIS A 69 2.85 -9.49 -8.19
N TYR A 70 1.96 -9.98 -9.05
CA TYR A 70 0.66 -9.34 -9.25
C TYR A 70 -0.25 -9.48 -8.03
N ALA A 71 -0.22 -10.65 -7.38
CA ALA A 71 -1.03 -10.91 -6.20
C ALA A 71 -0.68 -9.96 -5.05
N TYR A 72 0.61 -9.84 -4.75
CA TYR A 72 1.12 -9.03 -3.64
C TYR A 72 1.25 -7.53 -3.97
N GLY A 73 1.50 -7.18 -5.23
CA GLY A 73 1.70 -5.79 -5.66
C GLY A 73 0.41 -5.06 -6.02
N ALA A 74 -0.65 -5.77 -6.41
CA ALA A 74 -1.90 -5.15 -6.88
C ALA A 74 -3.15 -5.75 -6.22
N PHE A 75 -3.41 -7.05 -6.42
CA PHE A 75 -4.70 -7.64 -6.06
C PHE A 75 -5.04 -7.53 -4.57
N PHE A 76 -4.16 -8.02 -3.69
CA PHE A 76 -4.39 -7.97 -2.26
C PHE A 76 -4.37 -6.55 -1.68
N PRO A 77 -3.45 -5.65 -2.09
CA PRO A 77 -3.51 -4.26 -1.66
C PRO A 77 -4.83 -3.54 -2.01
N ILE A 78 -5.33 -3.72 -3.24
CA ILE A 78 -6.63 -3.15 -3.64
C ILE A 78 -7.76 -3.73 -2.78
N ALA A 79 -7.80 -5.06 -2.60
CA ALA A 79 -8.82 -5.72 -1.80
C ALA A 79 -8.83 -5.21 -0.35
N LEU A 80 -7.65 -5.01 0.24
CA LEU A 80 -7.50 -4.48 1.59
C LEU A 80 -7.99 -3.03 1.69
N LEU A 81 -7.71 -2.17 0.71
CA LEU A 81 -8.23 -0.81 0.69
C LEU A 81 -9.74 -0.78 0.54
N VAL A 82 -10.32 -1.60 -0.35
CA VAL A 82 -11.78 -1.69 -0.51
C VAL A 82 -12.43 -2.16 0.79
N ALA A 83 -11.87 -3.20 1.43
CA ALA A 83 -12.32 -3.67 2.72
C ALA A 83 -12.19 -2.58 3.80
N ALA A 84 -11.09 -1.83 3.81
CA ALA A 84 -10.88 -0.73 4.77
C ALA A 84 -11.92 0.38 4.62
N HIS A 85 -12.30 0.76 3.40
CA HIS A 85 -13.35 1.77 3.19
C HIS A 85 -14.71 1.26 3.69
N ARG A 86 -15.04 -0.01 3.45
CA ARG A 86 -16.30 -0.62 3.94
C ARG A 86 -16.33 -0.79 5.46
N LEU A 87 -15.21 -1.17 6.05
CA LEU A 87 -15.11 -1.35 7.50
C LEU A 87 -14.96 -0.01 8.23
N GLY A 88 -14.33 0.98 7.60
CA GLY A 88 -14.20 2.33 8.15
C GLY A 88 -15.54 3.02 8.34
N THR A 89 -16.53 2.76 7.48
CA THR A 89 -17.91 3.25 7.69
C THR A 89 -18.62 2.50 8.81
N ARG A 90 -18.32 1.21 9.01
CA ARG A 90 -18.87 0.41 10.13
C ARG A 90 -18.26 0.79 11.48
N PHE A 91 -16.98 1.12 11.51
CA PHE A 91 -16.23 1.54 12.70
C PHE A 91 -15.93 3.05 12.64
N ALA A 92 -16.98 3.86 12.45
CA ALA A 92 -16.87 5.30 12.17
C ALA A 92 -16.18 6.13 13.28
N ASP A 93 -16.14 5.64 14.52
CA ASP A 93 -15.45 6.30 15.63
C ASP A 93 -13.92 6.10 15.58
N ILE A 94 -13.46 4.99 14.98
CA ILE A 94 -12.05 4.61 14.90
C ILE A 94 -11.62 4.12 13.49
N PRO A 95 -12.02 4.79 12.39
CA PRO A 95 -11.76 4.31 11.04
C PRO A 95 -10.26 4.23 10.75
N TRP A 96 -9.48 5.10 11.40
CA TRP A 96 -8.02 5.14 11.27
C TRP A 96 -7.34 3.87 11.82
N VAL A 97 -7.96 3.13 12.74
CA VAL A 97 -7.44 1.83 13.21
C VAL A 97 -7.54 0.81 12.08
N VAL A 98 -8.70 0.76 11.41
CA VAL A 98 -8.93 -0.12 10.25
C VAL A 98 -7.92 0.19 9.15
N PHE A 99 -7.77 1.47 8.78
CA PHE A 99 -6.79 1.88 7.78
C PHE A 99 -5.35 1.60 8.22
N GLY A 100 -5.02 1.73 9.51
CA GLY A 100 -3.71 1.39 10.04
C GLY A 100 -3.36 -0.10 9.90
N ILE A 101 -4.30 -0.99 10.22
CA ILE A 101 -4.16 -2.44 10.05
C ILE A 101 -4.00 -2.78 8.56
N SER A 102 -4.87 -2.24 7.69
CA SER A 102 -4.77 -2.45 6.25
C SER A 102 -3.45 -1.94 5.70
N SER A 103 -2.95 -0.81 6.18
CA SER A 103 -1.64 -0.25 5.79
C SER A 103 -0.49 -1.17 6.18
N PHE A 104 -0.57 -1.82 7.35
CA PHE A 104 0.46 -2.76 7.80
C PHE A 104 0.54 -3.97 6.87
N LEU A 105 -0.62 -4.52 6.53
CA LEU A 105 -0.72 -5.64 5.59
C LEU A 105 -0.26 -5.25 4.19
N ILE A 106 -0.67 -4.08 3.68
CA ILE A 106 -0.23 -3.56 2.37
C ILE A 106 1.29 -3.37 2.34
N CYS A 107 1.89 -2.83 3.40
CA CYS A 107 3.33 -2.70 3.52
C CYS A 107 4.03 -4.06 3.39
N GLY A 108 3.61 -5.06 4.17
CA GLY A 108 4.19 -6.41 4.10
C GLY A 108 4.03 -7.07 2.72
N LEU A 109 2.84 -6.95 2.11
CA LEU A 109 2.56 -7.49 0.78
C LEU A 109 3.43 -6.81 -0.29
N THR A 110 3.53 -5.49 -0.27
CA THR A 110 4.27 -4.75 -1.29
C THR A 110 5.79 -4.91 -1.14
N ILE A 111 6.31 -5.10 0.08
CA ILE A 111 7.69 -5.58 0.29
C ILE A 111 7.88 -6.95 -0.37
N ARG A 112 6.96 -7.89 -0.16
CA ARG A 112 7.06 -9.22 -0.76
C ARG A 112 6.97 -9.18 -2.29
N ALA A 113 6.15 -8.29 -2.84
CA ALA A 113 6.07 -8.03 -4.28
C ALA A 113 7.39 -7.50 -4.86
N LEU A 114 8.10 -6.64 -4.13
CA LEU A 114 9.44 -6.18 -4.53
C LEU A 114 10.43 -7.34 -4.56
N LEU A 115 10.42 -8.20 -3.53
CA LEU A 115 11.32 -9.35 -3.45
C LEU A 115 11.07 -10.35 -4.58
N THR A 116 9.81 -10.70 -4.87
CA THR A 116 9.48 -11.59 -6.00
C THR A 116 9.74 -10.95 -7.36
N GLY A 117 9.69 -9.61 -7.45
CA GLY A 117 10.04 -8.86 -8.65
C GLY A 117 11.55 -8.80 -8.93
N PHE A 118 12.39 -8.87 -7.89
CA PHE A 118 13.86 -8.89 -8.04
C PHE A 118 14.40 -10.25 -8.46
N GLU A 119 13.78 -11.35 -8.05
CA GLU A 119 14.19 -12.70 -8.44
C GLU A 119 13.81 -13.05 -9.90
N ALA A 120 12.84 -12.33 -10.48
CA ALA A 120 12.31 -12.57 -11.81
C ALA A 120 12.91 -11.66 -12.92
N ALA A 121 13.88 -10.79 -12.59
CA ALA A 121 14.48 -9.80 -13.49
C ALA A 121 15.98 -10.05 -13.73
#